data_AF-A0A3T0RRW4-F1
#
_entry.id   AF-A0A3T0RRW4-F1
#
_cell.length_a   1.000
_cell.length_b   1.000
_cell.length_c   1.000
_cell.angle_alpha   90.00
_cell.angle_beta   90.00
_cell.angle_gamma   90.00
#
_symmetry.space_group_name_H-M   'P 1'
#
loop_
_entity.id
_entity.type
_entity.pdbx_description
1 polymer ?
#
loop_
_entity_poly.entity_id
_entity_poly.type
_entity_poly.pdbx_seq_one_letter_code
_entity_poly.pdbx_strand_id
1 'polypeptide(L)'
;MTNNFKLVILDYAVAHLNNQATQKALNDIIISKQKNFARTDPNYVVMDKHDMIGTHYLIYDVSEMFDPKLILAIRTTFEDRAQQHHLKTPIQELIPQLGSESQKHYQNFKNEKKHLADCNSWFVDMEYTQKKSGLKLSDIGYAMVYAHVTRMGFDHILGCTNEKYKASRWLENIGYFDKSHTFIHPVVPDPHMFIIVEKFNEIYLNSIYQEYSELFDNLQEILPPDFKHQKWAEARTLFFKNVLPFRKAG
;
A
#
# COMPACT_ATOMS: atom_id res chain seq x y z
N MET A 1 12.60 -20.52 3.12
CA MET A 1 12.49 -19.59 1.97
C MET A 1 12.19 -18.16 2.42
N THR A 2 11.39 -17.97 3.47
CA THR A 2 11.09 -16.67 4.11
C THR A 2 12.31 -15.90 4.61
N ASN A 3 13.39 -16.58 5.04
CA ASN A 3 14.61 -15.95 5.58
C ASN A 3 15.35 -15.00 4.64
N ASN A 4 15.06 -15.06 3.33
CA ASN A 4 15.68 -14.17 2.35
C ASN A 4 14.85 -12.91 2.09
N PHE A 5 13.76 -12.68 2.83
CA PHE A 5 12.91 -11.52 2.65
C PHE A 5 12.73 -10.75 3.95
N LYS A 6 12.50 -9.44 3.81
CA LYS A 6 12.24 -8.56 4.95
C LYS A 6 11.11 -7.58 4.65
N LEU A 7 10.16 -7.48 5.58
CA LEU A 7 9.09 -6.48 5.54
C LEU A 7 9.52 -5.24 6.30
N VAL A 8 9.27 -4.07 5.71
CA VAL A 8 9.54 -2.78 6.34
C VAL A 8 8.32 -1.89 6.17
N ILE A 9 7.85 -1.30 7.27
CA ILE A 9 6.93 -0.16 7.25
C ILE A 9 7.73 1.09 7.56
N LEU A 10 7.85 2.00 6.60
CA LEU A 10 8.39 3.34 6.83
C LEU A 10 7.22 4.32 6.93
N ASP A 11 6.97 4.82 8.14
CA ASP A 11 5.87 5.74 8.39
C ASP A 11 6.36 7.19 8.51
N TYR A 12 5.71 8.08 7.74
CA TYR A 12 5.89 9.53 7.83
C TYR A 12 7.36 9.97 7.71
N ALA A 13 7.96 9.67 6.56
CA ALA A 13 9.41 9.78 6.34
C ALA A 13 10.02 11.17 6.67
N VAL A 14 9.24 12.25 6.51
CA VAL A 14 9.65 13.62 6.88
C VAL A 14 10.06 13.75 8.35
N ALA A 15 9.50 12.94 9.26
CA ALA A 15 9.86 12.92 10.68
C ALA A 15 11.22 12.24 10.95
N HIS A 16 11.82 11.59 9.95
CA HIS A 16 13.00 10.72 10.10
C HIS A 16 14.14 11.05 9.15
N LEU A 17 14.20 12.27 8.63
CA LEU A 17 15.18 12.62 7.60
C LEU A 17 16.64 12.41 8.01
N ASN A 18 16.95 12.44 9.31
CA ASN A 18 18.29 12.19 9.84
C ASN A 18 18.58 10.70 10.12
N ASN A 19 17.60 9.81 9.97
CA ASN A 19 17.75 8.39 10.18
C ASN A 19 18.30 7.71 8.91
N GLN A 20 19.46 7.05 9.02
CA GLN A 20 20.11 6.39 7.87
C GLN A 20 19.23 5.32 7.20
N ALA A 21 18.45 4.55 7.98
CA ALA A 21 17.55 3.54 7.42
C ALA A 21 16.40 4.17 6.63
N THR A 22 15.90 5.33 7.08
CA THR A 22 14.91 6.12 6.32
C THR A 22 15.49 6.63 5.02
N GLN A 23 16.68 7.25 5.07
CA GLN A 23 17.36 7.76 3.87
C GLN A 23 17.60 6.63 2.85
N LYS A 24 18.06 5.46 3.32
CA LYS A 24 18.24 4.28 2.48
C LYS A 24 16.91 3.85 1.85
N ALA A 25 15.85 3.67 2.64
CA ALA A 25 14.55 3.24 2.14
C ALA A 25 13.97 4.21 1.11
N LEU A 26 14.05 5.52 1.35
CA LEU A 26 13.66 6.54 0.38
C LEU A 26 14.48 6.44 -0.91
N ASN A 27 15.80 6.29 -0.80
CA ASN A 27 16.65 6.12 -1.97
C ASN A 27 16.33 4.83 -2.76
N ASP A 28 16.05 3.72 -2.07
CA ASP A 28 15.63 2.48 -2.71
C ASP A 28 14.30 2.65 -3.44
N ILE A 29 13.33 3.35 -2.84
CA ILE A 29 12.04 3.69 -3.48
C ILE A 29 12.29 4.52 -4.76
N ILE A 30 13.16 5.54 -4.70
CA ILE A 30 13.53 6.35 -5.85
C ILE A 30 14.10 5.48 -6.96
N ILE A 31 15.12 4.69 -6.66
CA ILE A 31 15.80 3.83 -7.64
C ILE A 31 14.81 2.84 -8.25
N SER A 32 13.96 2.21 -7.44
CA SER A 32 12.96 1.27 -7.92
C SER A 32 11.91 1.93 -8.81
N LYS A 33 11.37 3.08 -8.40
CA LYS A 33 10.44 3.85 -9.26
C LYS A 33 11.14 4.28 -10.56
N GLN A 34 12.42 4.67 -10.53
CA GLN A 34 13.19 5.01 -11.74
C GLN A 34 13.43 3.83 -12.68
N LYS A 35 13.70 2.64 -12.14
CA LYS A 35 13.82 1.42 -12.95
C LYS A 35 12.52 1.07 -13.66
N ASN A 36 11.35 1.33 -13.03
CA ASN A 36 10.07 1.19 -13.72
C ASN A 36 9.82 2.31 -14.71
N PHE A 37 10.23 3.55 -14.39
CA PHE A 37 10.16 4.67 -15.32
C PHE A 37 10.84 4.34 -16.65
N ALA A 38 12.07 3.79 -16.60
CA ALA A 38 12.78 3.37 -17.80
C ALA A 38 12.03 2.30 -18.63
N ARG A 39 11.04 1.61 -18.03
CA ARG A 39 10.15 0.63 -18.67
C ARG A 39 8.79 1.22 -19.07
N THR A 40 8.46 2.44 -18.65
CA THR A 40 7.18 3.14 -18.88
C THR A 40 7.40 4.49 -19.60
N ASP A 41 6.32 5.24 -19.86
CA ASP A 41 6.35 6.50 -20.62
C ASP A 41 7.32 7.55 -20.01
N PRO A 42 8.05 8.34 -20.84
CA PRO A 42 8.95 9.40 -20.39
C PRO A 42 8.31 10.52 -19.53
N ASN A 43 6.99 10.58 -19.38
CA ASN A 43 6.29 11.57 -18.56
C ASN A 43 5.83 11.07 -17.17
N TYR A 44 6.22 9.86 -16.75
CA TYR A 44 5.83 9.29 -15.46
C TYR A 44 6.70 9.85 -14.31
N VAL A 45 6.10 10.56 -13.35
CA VAL A 45 6.84 11.22 -12.25
C VAL A 45 7.35 10.20 -11.23
N VAL A 46 8.63 10.31 -10.89
CA VAL A 46 9.39 9.26 -10.20
C VAL A 46 9.60 9.50 -8.71
N MET A 47 9.21 10.68 -8.25
CA MET A 47 9.08 11.01 -6.84
C MET A 47 8.03 12.11 -6.75
N ASP A 48 7.08 11.96 -5.84
CA ASP A 48 6.14 13.03 -5.57
C ASP A 48 6.24 13.45 -4.09
N LYS A 49 5.74 14.65 -3.81
CA LYS A 49 5.67 15.26 -2.48
C LYS A 49 5.04 14.34 -1.42
N HIS A 50 4.21 13.36 -1.81
CA HIS A 50 3.56 12.43 -0.88
C HIS A 50 4.48 11.32 -0.41
N ASP A 51 5.61 11.06 -1.08
CA ASP A 51 6.62 10.12 -0.58
C ASP A 51 7.21 10.56 0.77
N MET A 52 7.19 11.86 1.07
CA MET A 52 7.67 12.40 2.34
C MET A 52 6.66 12.25 3.49
N ILE A 53 5.36 12.27 3.18
CA ILE A 53 4.30 12.35 4.19
C ILE A 53 3.44 11.07 4.28
N GLY A 54 3.62 10.14 3.34
CA GLY A 54 2.94 8.85 3.33
C GLY A 54 3.59 7.80 4.22
N THR A 55 2.91 6.68 4.33
CA THR A 55 3.44 5.42 4.85
C THR A 55 3.81 4.53 3.68
N HIS A 56 5.01 3.95 3.71
CA HIS A 56 5.49 3.02 2.71
C HIS A 56 5.56 1.60 3.26
N TYR A 57 4.98 0.66 2.53
CA TYR A 57 4.98 -0.76 2.81
C TYR A 57 5.92 -1.43 1.84
N LEU A 58 7.06 -1.88 2.34
CA LEU A 58 8.20 -2.29 1.54
C LEU A 58 8.52 -3.77 1.78
N ILE A 59 8.85 -4.49 0.72
CA ILE A 59 9.40 -5.85 0.78
C ILE A 59 10.77 -5.83 0.13
N TYR A 60 11.76 -6.29 0.89
CA TYR A 60 13.13 -6.45 0.44
C TYR A 60 13.47 -7.92 0.23
N ASP A 61 14.21 -8.23 -0.83
CA ASP A 61 15.05 -9.42 -0.92
C ASP A 61 16.39 -9.11 -0.25
N VAL A 62 16.73 -9.90 0.76
CA VAL A 62 17.94 -9.79 1.58
C VAL A 62 18.89 -10.98 1.37
N SER A 63 18.72 -11.75 0.28
CA SER A 63 19.66 -12.80 -0.11
C SER A 63 21.10 -12.27 -0.24
N GLU A 64 21.27 -11.06 -0.75
CA GLU A 64 22.51 -10.30 -0.70
C GLU A 64 22.52 -9.37 0.53
N MET A 65 23.13 -9.83 1.62
CA MET A 65 23.06 -9.16 2.93
C MET A 65 23.52 -7.68 2.90
N PHE A 66 24.52 -7.37 2.07
CA PHE A 66 25.10 -6.02 1.97
C PHE A 66 24.44 -5.14 0.91
N ASP A 67 23.60 -5.72 0.05
CA ASP A 67 22.84 -4.97 -0.95
C ASP A 67 21.38 -5.46 -1.04
N PRO A 68 20.57 -5.25 0.02
CA PRO A 68 19.16 -5.61 -0.03
C PRO A 68 18.42 -4.92 -1.17
N LYS A 69 17.73 -5.70 -1.99
CA LYS A 69 16.98 -5.21 -3.15
C LYS A 69 15.52 -4.97 -2.76
N LEU A 70 15.02 -3.75 -3.00
CA LEU A 70 13.60 -3.44 -2.85
C LEU A 70 12.81 -4.08 -4.01
N ILE A 71 11.90 -4.99 -3.70
CA ILE A 71 11.15 -5.78 -4.71
C ILE A 71 9.66 -5.49 -4.74
N LEU A 72 9.11 -4.86 -3.69
CA LEU A 72 7.73 -4.36 -3.68
C LEU A 72 7.64 -3.10 -2.84
N ALA A 73 6.84 -2.14 -3.30
CA ALA A 73 6.47 -0.96 -2.54
C ALA A 73 4.99 -0.61 -2.75
N ILE A 74 4.31 -0.21 -1.68
CA ILE A 74 2.98 0.40 -1.71
C ILE A 74 3.03 1.63 -0.82
N ARG A 75 2.32 2.71 -1.18
CA ARG A 75 2.23 3.90 -0.35
C ARG A 75 0.79 4.20 0.02
N THR A 76 0.54 4.51 1.29
CA THR A 76 -0.70 5.15 1.72
C THR A 76 -0.43 6.60 2.11
N THR A 77 -1.24 7.53 1.62
CA THR A 77 -1.24 8.94 2.03
C THR A 77 -2.50 9.22 2.82
N PHE A 78 -2.35 9.64 4.07
CA PHE A 78 -3.49 10.03 4.91
C PHE A 78 -3.84 11.50 4.69
N GLU A 79 -5.15 11.79 4.65
CA GLU A 79 -5.63 13.14 4.36
C GLU A 79 -5.23 14.19 5.40
N ASP A 80 -5.26 13.83 6.68
CA ASP A 80 -4.85 14.70 7.78
C ASP A 80 -3.37 15.11 7.66
N ARG A 81 -2.49 14.16 7.29
CA ARG A 81 -1.08 14.44 7.02
C ARG A 81 -0.90 15.29 5.78
N ALA A 82 -1.64 15.03 4.70
CA ALA A 82 -1.60 15.88 3.52
C ALA A 82 -1.98 17.33 3.86
N GLN A 83 -3.05 17.52 4.64
CA GLN A 83 -3.54 18.83 5.07
C GLN A 83 -2.52 19.60 5.93
N GLN A 84 -1.81 18.92 6.83
CA GLN A 84 -0.74 19.54 7.64
C GLN A 84 0.37 20.19 6.79
N HIS A 85 0.57 19.70 5.57
CA HIS A 85 1.56 20.21 4.62
C HIS A 85 0.93 21.03 3.48
N HIS A 86 -0.34 21.43 3.63
CA HIS A 86 -1.11 22.17 2.62
C HIS A 86 -1.25 21.43 1.28
N LEU A 87 -1.31 20.10 1.35
CA LEU A 87 -1.48 19.21 0.20
C LEU A 87 -2.87 18.55 0.23
N LYS A 88 -3.33 18.13 -0.95
CA LYS A 88 -4.41 17.15 -1.12
C LYS A 88 -3.81 15.75 -1.22
N THR A 89 -4.56 14.69 -0.96
CA THR A 89 -4.09 13.34 -1.33
C THR A 89 -4.05 13.18 -2.87
N PRO A 90 -3.22 12.27 -3.41
CA PRO A 90 -3.18 12.01 -4.85
C PRO A 90 -4.56 11.83 -5.50
N ILE A 91 -5.44 11.03 -4.88
CA ILE A 91 -6.79 10.80 -5.42
C ILE A 91 -7.64 12.07 -5.42
N GLN A 92 -7.51 12.93 -4.40
CA GLN A 92 -8.23 14.21 -4.33
C GLN A 92 -7.81 15.18 -5.43
N GLU A 93 -6.55 15.13 -5.89
CA GLU A 93 -6.09 15.90 -7.06
C GLU A 93 -6.67 15.33 -8.37
N LEU A 94 -6.98 14.03 -8.38
CA LEU A 94 -7.49 13.32 -9.55
C LEU A 94 -9.02 13.41 -9.71
N ILE A 95 -9.80 13.44 -8.62
CA ILE A 95 -11.27 13.44 -8.65
C ILE A 95 -11.87 14.41 -9.68
N PRO A 96 -11.46 15.70 -9.78
CA PRO A 96 -12.05 16.64 -10.73
C PRO A 96 -11.91 16.24 -12.21
N GLN A 97 -10.97 15.34 -12.50
CA GLN A 97 -10.66 14.85 -13.84
C GLN A 97 -11.39 13.54 -14.17
N LEU A 98 -12.05 12.92 -13.18
CA LEU A 98 -12.85 11.71 -13.38
C LEU A 98 -14.22 12.04 -13.98
N GLY A 99 -14.89 11.04 -14.58
CA GLY A 99 -16.27 11.19 -15.04
C GLY A 99 -17.25 11.47 -13.90
N SER A 100 -18.42 12.04 -14.21
CA SER A 100 -19.42 12.48 -13.24
C SER A 100 -19.86 11.38 -12.27
N GLU A 101 -19.98 10.14 -12.75
CA GLU A 101 -20.34 8.98 -11.92
C GLU A 101 -19.28 8.68 -10.87
N SER A 102 -17.99 8.67 -11.23
CA SER A 102 -16.89 8.45 -10.29
C SER A 102 -16.76 9.60 -9.29
N GLN A 103 -16.98 10.85 -9.74
CA GLN A 103 -17.02 12.00 -8.83
C GLN A 103 -18.14 11.86 -7.80
N LYS A 104 -19.35 11.49 -8.24
CA LYS A 104 -20.50 11.25 -7.35
C LYS A 104 -20.23 10.10 -6.38
N HIS A 105 -19.64 9.01 -6.85
CA HIS A 105 -19.25 7.87 -6.02
C HIS A 105 -18.27 8.30 -4.93
N TYR A 106 -17.22 9.04 -5.29
CA TYR A 106 -16.28 9.61 -4.32
C TYR A 106 -16.97 10.55 -3.31
N GLN A 107 -17.87 11.44 -3.74
CA GLN A 107 -18.55 12.35 -2.82
C GLN A 107 -19.44 11.63 -1.82
N ASN A 108 -20.18 10.61 -2.26
CA ASN A 108 -20.98 9.77 -1.37
C ASN A 108 -20.11 9.13 -0.29
N PHE A 109 -19.02 8.49 -0.71
CA PHE A 109 -18.04 7.90 0.20
C PHE A 109 -17.43 8.93 1.16
N LYS A 110 -17.04 10.12 0.67
CA LYS A 110 -16.43 11.18 1.49
C LYS A 110 -17.40 11.78 2.51
N ASN A 111 -18.70 11.78 2.22
CA ASN A 111 -19.72 12.21 3.18
C ASN A 111 -19.88 11.22 4.35
N GLU A 112 -19.60 9.94 4.12
CA GLU A 112 -19.69 8.89 5.14
C GLU A 112 -18.39 8.75 5.94
N LYS A 113 -17.23 8.94 5.30
CA LYS A 113 -15.90 8.74 5.91
C LYS A 113 -15.22 10.04 6.31
N LYS A 114 -14.86 10.15 7.59
CA LYS A 114 -14.22 11.35 8.17
C LYS A 114 -12.88 11.70 7.51
N HIS A 115 -12.00 10.72 7.36
CA HIS A 115 -10.65 10.88 6.84
C HIS A 115 -10.37 9.85 5.77
N LEU A 116 -9.45 10.17 4.85
CA LEU A 116 -9.06 9.29 3.75
C LEU A 116 -7.74 8.58 4.01
N ALA A 117 -7.66 7.30 3.64
CA ALA A 117 -6.43 6.53 3.48
C ALA A 117 -6.20 6.20 2.00
N ASP A 118 -5.46 7.07 1.31
CA ASP A 118 -5.27 7.00 -0.14
C ASP A 118 -4.07 6.11 -0.50
N CYS A 119 -4.34 4.90 -0.98
CA CYS A 119 -3.39 3.83 -1.26
C CYS A 119 -3.00 3.79 -2.74
N ASN A 120 -1.79 4.27 -3.06
CA ASN A 120 -1.27 4.41 -4.42
C ASN A 120 0.21 4.01 -4.50
N SER A 121 0.84 4.35 -5.65
CA SER A 121 2.27 4.17 -5.90
C SER A 121 2.74 2.73 -5.70
N TRP A 122 1.89 1.79 -6.08
CA TRP A 122 2.19 0.36 -6.05
C TRP A 122 3.26 0.03 -7.08
N PHE A 123 4.24 -0.77 -6.67
CA PHE A 123 5.28 -1.34 -7.52
C PHE A 123 5.58 -2.78 -7.09
N VAL A 124 5.81 -3.66 -8.07
CA VAL A 124 6.48 -4.95 -7.86
C VAL A 124 7.56 -5.16 -8.92
N ASP A 125 8.70 -5.69 -8.51
CA ASP A 125 9.72 -6.15 -9.46
C ASP A 125 9.21 -7.41 -10.18
N MET A 126 9.07 -7.32 -11.51
CA MET A 126 8.60 -8.41 -12.37
C MET A 126 9.49 -9.65 -12.32
N GLU A 127 10.74 -9.52 -11.87
CA GLU A 127 11.63 -10.66 -11.66
C GLU A 127 11.19 -11.53 -10.48
N TYR A 128 10.34 -11.03 -9.58
CA TYR A 128 9.89 -11.71 -8.37
C TYR A 128 8.45 -12.21 -8.47
N THR A 129 8.15 -12.95 -9.54
CA THR A 129 6.87 -13.67 -9.63
C THR A 129 6.73 -14.68 -8.50
N GLN A 130 5.50 -15.05 -8.11
CA GLN A 130 5.29 -16.06 -7.06
C GLN A 130 6.04 -17.37 -7.35
N LYS A 131 6.18 -17.76 -8.62
CA LYS A 131 6.96 -18.94 -9.02
C LYS A 131 8.45 -18.79 -8.69
N LYS A 132 9.00 -17.58 -8.77
CA LYS A 132 10.43 -17.30 -8.54
C LYS A 132 10.73 -16.98 -7.08
N SER A 133 9.91 -16.15 -6.44
CA SER A 133 10.11 -15.74 -5.04
C SER A 133 9.53 -16.73 -4.02
N GLY A 134 8.55 -17.54 -4.43
CA GLY A 134 7.73 -18.34 -3.51
C GLY A 134 6.72 -17.52 -2.72
N LEU A 135 6.63 -16.20 -2.94
CA LEU A 135 5.80 -15.29 -2.15
C LEU A 135 4.64 -14.69 -2.95
N LYS A 136 3.50 -14.55 -2.28
CA LYS A 136 2.36 -13.74 -2.75
C LYS A 136 2.60 -12.25 -2.42
N LEU A 137 3.55 -11.63 -3.10
CA LEU A 137 4.04 -10.29 -2.74
C LEU A 137 2.93 -9.24 -2.61
N SER A 138 2.00 -9.15 -3.57
CA SER A 138 0.88 -8.20 -3.50
C SER A 138 -0.01 -8.43 -2.28
N ASP A 139 -0.32 -9.70 -1.98
CA ASP A 139 -1.21 -10.06 -0.88
C ASP A 139 -0.54 -9.75 0.46
N ILE A 140 0.78 -10.03 0.59
CA ILE A 140 1.59 -9.65 1.74
C ILE A 140 1.61 -8.12 1.91
N GLY A 141 1.84 -7.38 0.81
CA GLY A 141 1.83 -5.92 0.83
C GLY A 141 0.49 -5.34 1.29
N TYR A 142 -0.62 -5.84 0.77
CA TYR A 142 -1.95 -5.39 1.20
C TYR A 142 -2.32 -5.84 2.62
N ALA A 143 -1.81 -6.97 3.10
CA ALA A 143 -1.94 -7.35 4.51
C ALA A 143 -1.17 -6.39 5.44
N MET A 144 0.01 -5.88 5.02
CA MET A 144 0.70 -4.80 5.74
C MET A 144 -0.11 -3.50 5.72
N VAL A 145 -0.67 -3.12 4.55
CA VAL A 145 -1.56 -1.94 4.42
C VAL A 145 -2.73 -2.06 5.39
N TYR A 146 -3.50 -3.16 5.30
CA TYR A 146 -4.65 -3.44 6.15
C TYR A 146 -4.31 -3.30 7.64
N ALA A 147 -3.26 -4.01 8.10
CA ALA A 147 -2.86 -3.97 9.48
C ALA A 147 -2.51 -2.56 9.97
N HIS A 148 -1.81 -1.78 9.14
CA HIS A 148 -1.39 -0.43 9.52
C HIS A 148 -2.55 0.57 9.48
N VAL A 149 -3.35 0.59 8.41
CA VAL A 149 -4.47 1.54 8.29
C VAL A 149 -5.53 1.31 9.36
N THR A 150 -5.79 0.05 9.74
CA THR A 150 -6.72 -0.27 10.84
C THR A 150 -6.17 0.17 12.20
N ARG A 151 -4.86 0.05 12.46
CA ARG A 151 -4.21 0.63 13.66
C ARG A 151 -4.34 2.15 13.74
N MET A 152 -4.32 2.79 12.58
CA MET A 152 -4.51 4.24 12.44
C MET A 152 -6.00 4.65 12.58
N GLY A 153 -6.92 3.69 12.74
CA GLY A 153 -8.36 3.93 12.93
C GLY A 153 -9.17 4.01 11.64
N PHE A 154 -8.61 3.56 10.52
CA PHE A 154 -9.30 3.52 9.22
C PHE A 154 -9.87 2.12 8.96
N ASP A 155 -11.07 2.08 8.41
CA ASP A 155 -11.77 0.84 8.00
C ASP A 155 -11.81 0.67 6.48
N HIS A 156 -11.08 1.51 5.74
CA HIS A 156 -11.14 1.58 4.30
C HIS A 156 -9.80 2.00 3.69
N ILE A 157 -9.67 1.76 2.39
CA ILE A 157 -8.69 2.43 1.52
C ILE A 157 -9.37 2.83 0.22
N LEU A 158 -8.81 3.83 -0.45
CA LEU A 158 -9.18 4.20 -1.82
C LEU A 158 -7.91 4.47 -2.63
N GLY A 159 -8.04 4.48 -3.96
CA GLY A 159 -6.95 4.78 -4.87
C GLY A 159 -7.33 4.45 -6.30
N CYS A 160 -6.35 4.28 -7.17
CA CYS A 160 -6.60 3.80 -8.53
C CYS A 160 -5.60 2.75 -8.98
N THR A 161 -6.05 1.79 -9.78
CA THR A 161 -5.22 0.74 -10.37
C THR A 161 -5.09 0.91 -11.88
N ASN A 162 -3.93 0.57 -12.43
CA ASN A 162 -3.71 0.58 -13.88
C ASN A 162 -4.27 -0.72 -14.51
N GLU A 163 -5.31 -0.58 -15.32
CA GLU A 163 -6.07 -1.68 -15.91
C GLU A 163 -5.51 -2.17 -17.25
N LYS A 164 -4.53 -1.47 -17.85
CA LYS A 164 -3.73 -2.04 -18.94
C LYS A 164 -3.08 -3.37 -18.52
N TYR A 165 -2.70 -3.47 -17.24
CA TYR A 165 -2.10 -4.66 -16.64
C TYR A 165 -3.08 -5.49 -15.79
N LYS A 166 -4.37 -5.12 -15.78
CA LYS A 166 -5.41 -5.70 -14.90
C LYS A 166 -4.99 -5.69 -13.43
N ALA A 167 -4.44 -4.57 -12.96
CA ALA A 167 -3.89 -4.46 -11.60
C ALA A 167 -4.97 -4.58 -10.51
N SER A 168 -6.24 -4.24 -10.81
CA SER A 168 -7.38 -4.45 -9.91
C SER A 168 -7.50 -5.88 -9.36
N ARG A 169 -7.03 -6.91 -10.10
CA ARG A 169 -7.06 -8.31 -9.65
C ARG A 169 -6.36 -8.55 -8.32
N TRP A 170 -5.34 -7.75 -7.99
CA TRP A 170 -4.60 -7.90 -6.73
C TRP A 170 -5.40 -7.41 -5.51
N LEU A 171 -6.49 -6.69 -5.72
CA LEU A 171 -7.38 -6.21 -4.68
C LEU A 171 -8.61 -7.10 -4.50
N GLU A 172 -8.89 -8.02 -5.44
CA GLU A 172 -10.13 -8.83 -5.44
C GLU A 172 -10.30 -9.69 -4.19
N ASN A 173 -9.19 -10.18 -3.63
CA ASN A 173 -9.21 -10.94 -2.37
C ASN A 173 -9.09 -10.05 -1.14
N ILE A 174 -8.69 -8.79 -1.30
CA ILE A 174 -8.46 -7.84 -0.20
C ILE A 174 -9.78 -7.26 0.31
N GLY A 175 -10.74 -7.05 -0.58
CA GLY A 175 -12.08 -6.60 -0.23
C GLY A 175 -12.94 -6.38 -1.45
N TYR A 176 -14.21 -6.05 -1.23
CA TYR A 176 -15.13 -5.74 -2.30
C TYR A 176 -14.97 -4.28 -2.76
N PHE A 177 -15.07 -4.06 -4.07
CA PHE A 177 -15.10 -2.74 -4.70
C PHE A 177 -15.91 -2.76 -5.99
N ASP A 178 -16.49 -1.62 -6.35
CA ASP A 178 -17.19 -1.46 -7.63
C ASP A 178 -16.17 -1.33 -8.78
N LYS A 179 -16.35 -2.14 -9.83
CA LYS A 179 -15.49 -2.19 -11.02
C LYS A 179 -15.97 -1.27 -12.15
N SER A 180 -17.07 -0.55 -11.95
CA SER A 180 -17.71 0.30 -12.99
C SER A 180 -16.95 1.62 -13.24
N HIS A 181 -16.10 2.05 -12.31
CA HIS A 181 -15.47 3.37 -12.32
C HIS A 181 -14.12 3.43 -13.06
N THR A 182 -14.14 3.13 -14.37
CA THR A 182 -12.95 3.22 -15.23
C THR A 182 -12.78 4.60 -15.87
N PHE A 183 -11.53 5.01 -16.10
CA PHE A 183 -11.16 6.29 -16.72
C PHE A 183 -9.78 6.20 -17.37
N ILE A 184 -9.40 7.19 -18.18
CA ILE A 184 -8.02 7.34 -18.68
C ILE A 184 -7.27 8.27 -17.74
N HIS A 185 -6.16 7.80 -17.15
CA HIS A 185 -5.44 8.61 -16.19
C HIS A 185 -4.68 9.77 -16.87
N PRO A 186 -4.77 11.00 -16.34
CA PRO A 186 -4.34 12.20 -17.05
C PRO A 186 -2.82 12.31 -17.22
N VAL A 187 -2.05 11.78 -16.26
CA VAL A 187 -0.57 11.78 -16.30
C VAL A 187 -0.02 10.50 -16.94
N VAL A 188 -0.82 9.43 -16.94
CA VAL A 188 -0.41 8.10 -17.37
C VAL A 188 -1.54 7.61 -18.26
N PRO A 189 -1.51 7.88 -19.58
CA PRO A 189 -2.67 7.78 -20.47
C PRO A 189 -3.06 6.32 -20.79
N ASP A 190 -3.02 5.45 -19.79
CA ASP A 190 -3.50 4.09 -19.77
C ASP A 190 -4.87 4.04 -19.04
N PRO A 191 -5.71 3.02 -19.33
CA PRO A 191 -6.93 2.78 -18.58
C PRO A 191 -6.62 2.54 -17.09
N HIS A 192 -7.34 3.23 -16.22
CA HIS A 192 -7.30 3.05 -14.78
C HIS A 192 -8.70 2.80 -14.23
N MET A 193 -8.77 2.19 -13.04
CA MET A 193 -9.99 1.98 -12.29
C MET A 193 -9.88 2.72 -10.96
N PHE A 194 -10.87 3.55 -10.66
CA PHE A 194 -11.03 4.13 -9.33
C PHE A 194 -11.60 3.06 -8.39
N ILE A 195 -10.94 2.84 -7.27
CA ILE A 195 -11.27 1.77 -6.32
C ILE A 195 -11.47 2.36 -4.94
N ILE A 196 -12.55 1.91 -4.28
CA ILE A 196 -12.80 2.11 -2.86
C ILE A 196 -13.05 0.74 -2.24
N VAL A 197 -12.26 0.39 -1.23
CA VAL A 197 -12.45 -0.83 -0.44
C VAL A 197 -12.88 -0.41 0.96
N GLU A 198 -14.15 -0.65 1.30
CA GLU A 198 -14.74 -0.27 2.60
C GLU A 198 -14.95 -1.45 3.56
N LYS A 199 -14.79 -2.68 3.04
CA LYS A 199 -14.90 -3.92 3.81
C LYS A 199 -13.76 -4.82 3.42
N PHE A 200 -12.74 -4.84 4.26
CA PHE A 200 -11.63 -5.76 4.11
C PHE A 200 -12.10 -7.20 4.30
N ASN A 201 -11.55 -8.11 3.50
CA ASN A 201 -11.73 -9.54 3.67
C ASN A 201 -10.76 -10.03 4.75
N GLU A 202 -11.11 -9.78 6.01
CA GLU A 202 -10.27 -10.07 7.17
C GLU A 202 -9.87 -11.56 7.26
N ILE A 203 -10.75 -12.46 6.82
CA ILE A 203 -10.48 -13.90 6.78
C ILE A 203 -9.32 -14.19 5.84
N TYR A 204 -9.36 -13.65 4.62
CA TYR A 204 -8.30 -13.82 3.64
C TYR A 204 -6.99 -13.18 4.12
N LEU A 205 -7.06 -11.94 4.61
CA LEU A 205 -5.89 -11.21 5.10
C LEU A 205 -5.23 -11.94 6.27
N ASN A 206 -6.02 -12.53 7.16
CA ASN A 206 -5.50 -13.41 8.20
C ASN A 206 -4.83 -14.66 7.63
N SER A 207 -5.41 -15.29 6.61
CA SER A 207 -4.78 -16.46 5.99
C SER A 207 -3.38 -16.14 5.43
N ILE A 208 -3.19 -14.94 4.88
CA ILE A 208 -1.89 -14.44 4.41
C ILE A 208 -0.94 -14.23 5.58
N TYR A 209 -1.38 -13.62 6.69
CA TYR A 209 -0.56 -13.54 7.90
C TYR A 209 -0.14 -14.93 8.40
N GLN A 210 -1.06 -15.89 8.51
CA GLN A 210 -0.73 -17.23 8.99
C GLN A 210 0.27 -17.95 8.07
N GLU A 211 0.05 -17.87 6.75
CA GLU A 211 0.93 -18.46 5.73
C GLU A 211 2.36 -17.89 5.79
N TYR A 212 2.50 -16.59 6.08
CA TYR A 212 3.78 -15.88 6.12
C TYR A 212 4.15 -15.34 7.51
N SER A 213 3.73 -16.04 8.56
CA SER A 213 3.81 -15.54 9.95
C SER A 213 5.23 -15.22 10.40
N GLU A 214 6.23 -16.04 10.04
CA GLU A 214 7.64 -15.75 10.33
C GLU A 214 8.11 -14.42 9.74
N LEU A 215 7.69 -14.11 8.51
CA LEU A 215 8.09 -12.89 7.81
C LEU A 215 7.40 -11.67 8.45
N PHE A 216 6.13 -11.81 8.78
CA PHE A 216 5.35 -10.80 9.49
C PHE A 216 5.83 -10.57 10.92
N ASP A 217 6.17 -11.62 11.66
CA ASP A 217 6.63 -11.51 13.05
C ASP A 217 7.97 -10.77 13.16
N ASN A 218 8.75 -10.76 12.08
CA ASN A 218 10.02 -10.05 11.92
C ASN A 218 9.90 -8.73 11.14
N LEU A 219 8.68 -8.24 10.91
CA LEU A 219 8.44 -6.95 10.25
C LEU A 219 9.11 -5.82 11.05
N GLN A 220 9.88 -5.00 10.34
CA GLN A 220 10.52 -3.82 10.90
C GLN A 220 9.66 -2.59 10.69
N GLU A 221 9.44 -1.80 11.74
CA GLU A 221 8.78 -0.50 11.63
C GLU A 221 9.78 0.63 11.88
N ILE A 222 9.73 1.65 11.03
CA ILE A 222 10.39 2.94 11.21
C ILE A 222 9.25 3.95 11.43
N LEU A 223 8.95 4.25 12.69
CA LEU A 223 7.78 5.03 13.12
C LEU A 223 8.19 6.37 13.71
N PRO A 224 7.40 7.45 13.54
CA PRO A 224 7.68 8.76 14.12
C PRO A 224 7.87 8.69 15.65
N PRO A 225 8.75 9.53 16.24
CA PRO A 225 9.01 9.48 17.68
C PRO A 225 7.75 9.70 18.53
N ASP A 226 6.78 10.44 18.00
CA ASP A 226 5.48 10.73 18.59
C ASP A 226 4.36 9.78 18.13
N PHE A 227 4.69 8.63 17.54
CA PHE A 227 3.70 7.64 17.12
C PHE A 227 2.85 7.16 18.31
N LYS A 228 1.55 7.49 18.29
CA LYS A 228 0.62 7.25 19.40
C LYS A 228 -0.14 5.92 19.31
N HIS A 229 -0.03 5.22 18.19
CA HIS A 229 -0.75 3.97 17.97
C HIS A 229 0.08 2.77 18.45
N GLN A 230 -0.59 1.65 18.68
CA GLN A 230 0.07 0.41 19.08
C GLN A 230 1.10 -0.02 18.02
N LYS A 231 2.28 -0.51 18.43
CA LYS A 231 3.31 -1.02 17.50
C LYS A 231 2.91 -2.38 16.93
N TRP A 232 3.43 -2.76 15.77
CA TRP A 232 3.11 -4.01 15.08
C TRP A 232 3.33 -5.24 15.98
N ALA A 233 4.46 -5.32 16.67
CA ALA A 233 4.80 -6.44 17.56
C ALA A 233 3.74 -6.70 18.63
N GLU A 234 3.06 -5.63 19.08
CA GLU A 234 2.00 -5.68 20.09
C GLU A 234 0.63 -5.92 19.43
N ALA A 235 0.41 -5.36 18.24
CA ALA A 235 -0.90 -5.32 17.59
C ALA A 235 -1.22 -6.57 16.75
N ARG A 236 -0.21 -7.27 16.23
CA ARG A 236 -0.38 -8.43 15.32
C ARG A 236 -1.28 -9.53 15.86
N THR A 237 -1.33 -9.71 17.19
CA THR A 237 -2.21 -10.69 17.83
C THR A 237 -3.68 -10.29 17.74
N LEU A 238 -3.99 -8.99 17.81
CA LEU A 238 -5.35 -8.47 17.74
C LEU A 238 -5.93 -8.60 16.32
N PHE A 239 -5.14 -8.27 15.31
CA PHE A 239 -5.61 -8.25 13.92
C PHE A 239 -5.74 -9.64 13.29
N PHE A 240 -4.89 -10.59 13.70
CA PHE A 240 -4.78 -11.85 12.98
C PHE A 240 -4.94 -13.11 13.85
N LYS A 241 -4.84 -13.05 15.19
CA LYS A 241 -5.08 -14.25 16.02
C LYS A 241 -6.53 -14.46 16.44
N ASN A 242 -7.40 -13.45 16.32
CA ASN A 242 -8.78 -13.50 16.82
C ASN A 242 -9.85 -13.86 15.77
N VAL A 243 -9.47 -14.14 14.52
CA VAL A 243 -10.44 -14.59 13.50
C VAL A 243 -10.65 -16.10 13.69
N LEU A 244 -11.76 -16.47 14.34
CA LEU A 244 -12.17 -17.87 14.48
C LEU A 244 -12.26 -18.53 13.09
N PRO A 245 -11.76 -19.76 12.92
CA PRO A 245 -11.87 -20.47 11.66
C PRO A 245 -13.35 -20.71 11.33
N PHE A 246 -13.74 -20.35 10.11
CA PHE A 246 -15.07 -20.62 9.55
C PHE A 246 -15.35 -22.12 9.66
N ARG A 247 -16.32 -22.51 10.50
CA ARG A 247 -16.99 -23.80 10.32
C ARG A 247 -17.71 -23.71 8.98
N LYS A 248 -17.33 -24.57 8.02
CA LYS A 248 -18.11 -24.74 6.79
C LYS A 248 -19.57 -24.91 7.19
N ALA A 249 -20.43 -24.00 6.74
CA ALA A 249 -21.86 -24.27 6.71
C ALA A 249 -22.04 -25.49 5.80
N GLY A 250 -22.62 -26.55 6.37
CA GLY A 250 -22.98 -27.77 5.65
C GLY A 250 -24.14 -27.55 4.71
#